data_AF-A0A956ILM2-F1
#
_entry.id   AF-A0A956ILM2-F1
#
_cell.length_a   1.000
_cell.length_b   1.000
_cell.length_c   1.000
_cell.angle_alpha   90.00
_cell.angle_beta   90.00
_cell.angle_gamma   90.00
#
_symmetry.space_group_name_H-M   'P 1'
#
loop_
_entity.id
_entity.type
_entity.pdbx_description
1 polymer ?
#
loop_
_entity_poly.entity_id
_entity_poly.type
_entity_poly.pdbx_seq_one_letter_code
_entity_poly.pdbx_strand_id
1 'polypeptide(L)'
;MSLLSLEMSADRIAKLKDAALAHDDPKEAWRLARPLLKGVRQAEAARALADLTRRGAFELADGLVAAQALLDAAPEDAQVMGLLGRAFESLHDIRYLNGAPPTTRVLLEIADRLQDLVDSAGAASRDDELALHHGLSVAARILGRSWDDVAERSERWLVEANGARWTDLYGLGLFYKTRGRFQEGLAANQRAFDSGGAEDDAVRWNLGICATGAGDGETALKIWKSMGNRIELGRFGLPDGRYHEVKVRLAQRPLAERNPETEPDDPGLEETIWIERLSPCHGIVRSALFQHLGVDYGDVVLFDGAPITHHKYGEEQVAVFPHLATLVRPGYRIWRFAGTQGEPGQIAELSRDLPDDSVLYVHTEQFQVVCHSCWESGRMNAEHHHDEEHRVVTGKLCAPPHTSPTTLLDRLDELVATTEGIQLLVPDLARETGRADRAEVEARRFAMIES
;
A
#
# COMPACT_ATOMS: atom_id res chain seq x y z
N MET A 1 -42.10 21.00 -10.57
CA MET A 1 -42.14 22.11 -9.60
C MET A 1 -40.82 22.87 -9.71
N SER A 2 -40.89 24.11 -10.17
CA SER A 2 -39.75 25.02 -10.34
C SER A 2 -39.13 25.33 -8.98
N LEU A 3 -37.98 24.73 -8.67
CA LEU A 3 -37.13 25.18 -7.56
C LEU A 3 -36.51 26.51 -7.98
N LEU A 4 -37.16 27.61 -7.60
CA LEU A 4 -36.51 28.91 -7.55
C LEU A 4 -35.22 28.74 -6.74
N SER A 5 -34.08 28.86 -7.39
CA SER A 5 -32.77 28.88 -6.73
C SER A 5 -32.77 30.08 -5.79
N LEU A 6 -32.87 29.81 -4.48
CA LEU A 6 -32.65 30.84 -3.48
C LEU A 6 -31.17 31.23 -3.57
N GLU A 7 -30.91 32.44 -4.04
CA GLU A 7 -29.58 33.04 -3.96
C GLU A 7 -29.13 33.04 -2.50
N MET A 8 -27.93 32.51 -2.25
CA MET A 8 -27.34 32.46 -0.93
C MET A 8 -26.37 33.63 -0.82
N SER A 9 -26.43 34.38 0.28
CA SER A 9 -25.44 35.44 0.50
C SER A 9 -24.05 34.84 0.70
N ALA A 10 -23.02 35.54 0.24
CA ALA A 10 -21.61 35.16 0.44
C ALA A 10 -21.30 34.89 1.93
N ASP A 11 -21.80 35.73 2.85
CA ASP A 11 -21.68 35.54 4.30
C ASP A 11 -22.29 34.21 4.77
N ARG A 12 -23.44 33.83 4.22
CA ARG A 12 -24.07 32.55 4.55
C ARG A 12 -23.26 31.38 4.00
N ILE A 13 -22.73 31.48 2.78
CA ILE A 13 -21.89 30.44 2.18
C ILE A 13 -20.63 30.23 3.02
N ALA A 14 -19.94 31.31 3.39
CA ALA A 14 -18.75 31.27 4.23
C ALA A 14 -19.05 30.64 5.60
N LYS A 15 -20.12 31.05 6.28
CA LYS A 15 -20.55 30.47 7.56
C LYS A 15 -20.81 28.97 7.50
N LEU A 16 -21.44 28.48 6.43
CA LEU A 16 -21.69 27.05 6.28
C LEU A 16 -20.40 26.27 6.04
N LYS A 17 -19.48 26.83 5.25
CA LYS A 17 -18.16 26.23 5.00
C LYS A 17 -17.33 26.17 6.29
N ASP A 18 -17.22 27.29 7.00
CA ASP A 18 -16.43 27.37 8.24
C ASP A 18 -17.03 26.48 9.33
N ALA A 19 -18.37 26.43 9.42
CA ALA A 19 -19.04 25.50 10.34
C ALA A 19 -18.70 24.06 10.00
N ALA A 20 -18.74 23.64 8.73
CA ALA A 20 -18.39 22.27 8.35
C ALA A 20 -16.92 21.94 8.66
N LEU A 21 -15.99 22.87 8.42
CA LEU A 21 -14.56 22.68 8.70
C LEU A 21 -14.21 22.64 10.20
N ALA A 22 -15.09 23.16 11.07
CA ALA A 22 -14.88 23.17 12.51
C ALA A 22 -15.25 21.85 13.20
N HIS A 23 -15.77 20.86 12.47
CA HIS A 23 -16.19 19.57 13.01
C HIS A 23 -15.33 18.44 12.48
N ASP A 24 -14.80 17.62 13.40
CA ASP A 24 -14.06 16.40 13.07
C ASP A 24 -14.98 15.21 12.72
N ASP A 25 -16.28 15.29 13.01
CA ASP A 25 -17.28 14.29 12.64
C ASP A 25 -17.77 14.55 11.20
N PRO A 26 -17.45 13.67 10.22
CA PRO A 26 -17.82 13.87 8.83
C PRO A 26 -19.34 13.93 8.59
N LYS A 27 -20.13 13.25 9.44
CA LYS A 27 -21.61 13.28 9.32
C LYS A 27 -22.17 14.64 9.71
N GLU A 28 -21.62 15.23 10.77
CA GLU A 28 -22.02 16.55 11.24
C GLU A 28 -21.54 17.65 10.28
N ALA A 29 -20.31 17.53 9.79
CA ALA A 29 -19.78 18.41 8.75
C ALA A 29 -20.67 18.39 7.49
N TRP A 30 -21.09 17.21 7.04
CA TRP A 30 -22.05 17.10 5.93
C TRP A 30 -23.39 17.74 6.25
N ARG A 31 -23.97 17.48 7.44
CA ARG A 31 -25.26 18.08 7.86
C ARG A 31 -25.23 19.60 7.76
N LEU A 32 -24.11 20.22 8.15
CA LEU A 32 -23.89 21.67 8.12
C LEU A 32 -23.63 22.19 6.71
N ALA A 33 -22.89 21.46 5.87
CA ALA A 33 -22.57 21.85 4.50
C ALA A 33 -23.71 21.61 3.49
N ARG A 34 -24.59 20.63 3.75
CA ARG A 34 -25.69 20.21 2.85
C ARG A 34 -26.56 21.35 2.31
N PRO A 35 -26.86 22.44 3.04
CA PRO A 35 -27.58 23.58 2.48
C PRO A 35 -26.90 24.24 1.27
N LEU A 36 -25.57 24.13 1.11
CA LEU A 36 -24.84 24.63 -0.06
C LEU A 36 -25.34 24.02 -1.37
N LEU A 37 -25.88 22.79 -1.35
CA LEU A 37 -26.48 22.15 -2.53
C LEU A 37 -27.63 22.97 -3.13
N LYS A 38 -28.34 23.77 -2.32
CA LYS A 38 -29.43 24.64 -2.81
C LYS A 38 -28.89 25.81 -3.64
N GLY A 39 -27.67 26.25 -3.34
CA GLY A 39 -26.99 27.33 -4.00
C GLY A 39 -25.93 26.89 -5.01
N VAL A 40 -25.77 25.58 -5.27
CA VAL A 40 -24.60 25.02 -6.01
C VAL A 40 -24.39 25.58 -7.42
N ARG A 41 -25.41 26.19 -8.03
CA ARG A 41 -25.28 26.91 -9.32
C ARG A 41 -24.62 28.29 -9.20
N GLN A 42 -24.46 28.81 -7.98
CA GLN A 42 -23.70 30.02 -7.69
C GLN A 42 -22.23 29.64 -7.54
N ALA A 43 -21.33 30.33 -8.26
CA ALA A 43 -19.90 30.01 -8.28
C ALA A 43 -19.27 29.93 -6.88
N GLU A 44 -19.66 30.84 -5.97
CA GLU A 44 -19.15 30.86 -4.59
C GLU A 44 -19.56 29.60 -3.80
N ALA A 45 -20.83 29.18 -3.93
CA ALA A 45 -21.33 27.98 -3.25
C ALA A 45 -20.72 26.71 -3.86
N ALA A 46 -20.58 26.66 -5.18
CA ALA A 46 -19.92 25.56 -5.89
C ALA A 46 -18.46 25.39 -5.40
N ARG A 47 -17.69 26.48 -5.39
CA ARG A 47 -16.29 26.47 -4.91
C ARG A 47 -16.17 26.12 -3.44
N ALA A 48 -17.08 26.61 -2.59
CA ALA A 48 -17.10 26.26 -1.18
C ALA A 48 -17.34 24.76 -0.97
N LEU A 49 -18.33 24.19 -1.68
CA LEU A 49 -18.63 22.76 -1.60
C LEU A 49 -17.49 21.92 -2.20
N ALA A 50 -16.91 22.31 -3.33
CA ALA A 50 -15.78 21.62 -3.95
C ALA A 50 -14.53 21.60 -3.05
N ASP A 51 -14.23 22.71 -2.34
CA ASP A 51 -13.12 22.74 -1.38
C ASP A 51 -13.38 21.83 -0.17
N LEU A 52 -14.61 21.76 0.34
CA LEU A 52 -14.98 20.81 1.41
C LEU A 52 -14.82 19.36 0.95
N THR A 53 -15.30 19.04 -0.25
CA THR A 53 -15.15 17.70 -0.85
C THR A 53 -13.67 17.33 -1.01
N ARG A 54 -12.86 18.24 -1.56
CA ARG A 54 -11.41 18.05 -1.72
C ARG A 54 -10.68 17.82 -0.41
N ARG A 55 -11.12 18.47 0.67
CA ARG A 55 -10.53 18.30 2.01
C ARG A 55 -10.96 17.00 2.69
N GLY A 56 -11.84 16.22 2.09
CA GLY A 56 -12.38 15.01 2.70
C GLY A 56 -13.24 15.30 3.92
N ALA A 57 -13.95 16.42 3.93
CA ALA A 57 -14.80 16.83 5.06
C ALA A 57 -16.03 15.93 5.28
N PHE A 58 -16.30 14.99 4.37
CA PHE A 58 -17.51 14.17 4.34
C PHE A 58 -17.15 12.69 4.32
N GLU A 59 -18.09 11.83 4.74
CA GLU A 59 -18.00 10.41 4.42
C GLU A 59 -18.03 10.21 2.90
N LEU A 60 -17.41 9.12 2.42
CA LEU A 60 -17.28 8.81 0.99
C LEU A 60 -18.61 8.94 0.23
N ALA A 61 -19.69 8.37 0.77
CA ALA A 61 -21.00 8.40 0.13
C ALA A 61 -21.54 9.84 -0.06
N ASP A 62 -21.40 10.70 0.95
CA ASP A 62 -21.84 12.09 0.90
C ASP A 62 -20.91 12.95 0.02
N GLY A 63 -19.61 12.66 0.03
CA GLY A 63 -18.64 13.24 -0.90
C GLY A 63 -19.01 12.98 -2.35
N LEU A 64 -19.41 11.74 -2.70
CA LEU A 64 -19.86 11.39 -4.04
C LEU A 64 -21.16 12.11 -4.43
N VAL A 65 -22.09 12.32 -3.49
CA VAL A 65 -23.29 13.14 -3.71
C VAL A 65 -22.91 14.59 -4.02
N ALA A 66 -21.98 15.16 -3.26
CA ALA A 66 -21.49 16.52 -3.51
C ALA A 66 -20.78 16.63 -4.87
N ALA A 67 -19.95 15.64 -5.22
CA ALA A 67 -19.23 15.59 -6.49
C ALA A 67 -20.19 15.56 -7.69
N GLN A 68 -21.24 14.72 -7.63
CA GLN A 68 -22.25 14.67 -8.69
C GLN A 68 -22.98 15.99 -8.83
N ALA A 69 -23.40 16.61 -7.71
CA ALA A 69 -24.10 17.89 -7.75
C ALA A 69 -23.25 19.02 -8.35
N LEU A 70 -21.93 19.00 -8.12
CA LEU A 70 -20.99 19.96 -8.68
C LEU A 70 -20.76 19.72 -10.17
N LEU A 71 -20.59 18.46 -10.59
CA LEU A 71 -20.47 18.08 -12.00
C LEU A 71 -21.71 18.52 -12.80
N ASP A 72 -22.91 18.33 -12.26
CA ASP A 72 -24.16 18.72 -12.93
C ASP A 72 -24.34 20.25 -13.03
N ALA A 73 -23.85 20.99 -12.03
CA ALA A 73 -24.13 22.42 -11.87
C ALA A 73 -23.06 23.34 -12.48
N ALA A 74 -21.80 22.90 -12.49
CA ALA A 74 -20.67 23.72 -12.90
C ALA A 74 -19.62 22.92 -13.72
N PRO A 75 -20.01 22.16 -14.77
CA PRO A 75 -19.09 21.30 -15.51
C PRO A 75 -18.05 22.06 -16.35
N GLU A 76 -18.24 23.36 -16.54
CA GLU A 76 -17.34 24.24 -17.30
C GLU A 76 -16.52 25.18 -16.40
N ASP A 77 -16.75 25.19 -15.07
CA ASP A 77 -15.97 26.04 -14.15
C ASP A 77 -14.65 25.34 -13.83
N ALA A 78 -13.56 25.84 -14.41
CA ALA A 78 -12.22 25.28 -14.28
C ALA A 78 -11.74 25.17 -12.82
N GLN A 79 -12.10 26.11 -11.96
CA GLN A 79 -11.71 26.07 -10.55
C GLN A 79 -12.49 25.00 -9.79
N VAL A 80 -13.79 24.85 -10.07
CA VAL A 80 -14.60 23.77 -9.48
C VAL A 80 -14.11 22.41 -9.96
N MET A 81 -13.91 22.24 -11.27
CA MET A 81 -13.43 20.99 -11.86
C MET A 81 -12.02 20.63 -11.36
N GLY A 82 -11.11 21.60 -11.28
CA GLY A 82 -9.78 21.39 -10.71
C GLY A 82 -9.82 20.93 -9.25
N LEU A 83 -10.70 21.51 -8.43
CA LEU A 83 -10.94 21.06 -7.06
C LEU A 83 -11.54 19.66 -6.99
N LEU A 84 -12.47 19.31 -7.88
CA LEU A 84 -13.06 17.98 -7.97
C LEU A 84 -12.02 16.92 -8.37
N GLY A 85 -11.15 17.19 -9.34
CA GLY A 85 -10.07 16.27 -9.72
C GLY A 85 -9.11 16.00 -8.55
N ARG A 86 -8.75 17.06 -7.81
CA ARG A 86 -7.95 16.93 -6.59
C ARG A 86 -8.69 16.22 -5.46
N ALA A 87 -10.01 16.16 -5.50
CA ALA A 87 -10.82 15.45 -4.51
C ALA A 87 -10.83 13.93 -4.72
N PHE A 88 -10.21 13.40 -5.78
CA PHE A 88 -10.18 11.94 -5.98
C PHE A 88 -9.51 11.21 -4.81
N GLU A 89 -8.56 11.84 -4.12
CA GLU A 89 -7.92 11.26 -2.93
C GLU A 89 -8.87 11.10 -1.74
N SER A 90 -9.94 11.91 -1.65
CA SER A 90 -10.98 11.78 -0.62
C SER A 90 -12.22 11.04 -1.12
N LEU A 91 -12.46 11.03 -2.43
CA LEU A 91 -13.57 10.35 -3.10
C LEU A 91 -13.24 8.91 -3.53
N HIS A 92 -12.02 8.46 -3.25
CA HIS A 92 -11.58 7.09 -3.36
C HIS A 92 -10.85 6.72 -2.08
N ASP A 93 -11.05 5.50 -1.59
CA ASP A 93 -10.44 5.07 -0.34
C ASP A 93 -8.93 4.78 -0.54
N ILE A 94 -8.13 5.85 -0.49
CA ILE A 94 -6.68 5.78 -0.68
C ILE A 94 -5.95 4.97 0.41
N ARG A 95 -6.65 4.59 1.49
CA ARG A 95 -6.11 3.60 2.44
C ARG A 95 -5.77 2.30 1.70
N TYR A 96 -6.47 2.00 0.62
CA TYR A 96 -6.09 0.94 -0.29
C TYR A 96 -5.22 1.52 -1.41
N LEU A 97 -3.99 1.91 -1.09
CA LEU A 97 -3.03 2.38 -2.11
C LEU A 97 -2.82 1.32 -3.21
N ASN A 98 -2.85 0.04 -2.82
CA ASN A 98 -2.84 -1.11 -3.74
C ASN A 98 -4.24 -1.48 -4.27
N GLY A 99 -5.28 -0.68 -4.05
CA GLY A 99 -6.63 -0.96 -4.53
C GLY A 99 -6.70 -1.04 -6.06
N ALA A 100 -7.80 -1.60 -6.55
CA ALA A 100 -8.17 -1.42 -7.94
C ALA A 100 -8.60 0.03 -8.19
N PRO A 101 -8.36 0.60 -9.37
CA PRO A 101 -8.88 1.90 -9.76
C PRO A 101 -10.39 2.02 -9.53
N PRO A 102 -10.90 3.20 -9.13
CA PRO A 102 -12.32 3.36 -8.92
C PRO A 102 -13.09 3.24 -10.23
N THR A 103 -14.20 2.50 -10.17
CA THR A 103 -15.15 2.34 -11.28
C THR A 103 -16.42 3.18 -11.09
N THR A 104 -16.44 4.03 -10.06
CA THR A 104 -17.58 4.89 -9.75
C THR A 104 -17.83 5.87 -10.88
N ARG A 105 -19.02 5.80 -11.48
CA ARG A 105 -19.39 6.57 -12.68
C ARG A 105 -19.08 8.06 -12.59
N VAL A 106 -19.43 8.73 -11.49
CA VAL A 106 -19.19 10.18 -11.33
C VAL A 106 -17.70 10.54 -11.40
N LEU A 107 -16.81 9.67 -10.92
CA LEU A 107 -15.36 9.91 -10.98
C LEU A 107 -14.85 9.79 -12.43
N LEU A 108 -15.33 8.80 -13.17
CA LEU A 108 -15.00 8.67 -14.60
C LEU A 108 -15.47 9.90 -15.39
N GLU A 109 -16.72 10.35 -15.16
CA GLU A 109 -17.27 11.52 -15.83
C GLU A 109 -16.52 12.82 -15.47
N ILE A 110 -16.05 12.98 -14.22
CA ILE A 110 -15.22 14.13 -13.82
C ILE A 110 -13.87 14.11 -14.54
N ALA A 111 -13.22 12.96 -14.64
CA ALA A 111 -11.91 12.84 -15.28
C ALA A 111 -11.99 13.09 -16.79
N ASP A 112 -12.98 12.49 -17.48
CA ASP A 112 -13.24 12.76 -18.89
C ASP A 112 -13.47 14.25 -19.12
N ARG A 113 -14.27 14.90 -18.25
CA ARG A 113 -14.55 16.33 -18.37
C ARG A 113 -13.34 17.21 -18.12
N LEU A 114 -12.49 16.87 -17.15
CA LEU A 114 -11.22 17.55 -16.91
C LEU A 114 -10.32 17.47 -18.14
N GLN A 115 -10.23 16.29 -18.76
CA GLN A 115 -9.45 16.10 -19.97
C GLN A 115 -9.99 16.93 -21.13
N ASP A 116 -11.31 16.93 -21.36
CA ASP A 116 -11.94 17.77 -22.39
C ASP A 116 -11.64 19.26 -22.21
N LEU A 117 -11.67 19.76 -20.97
CA LEU A 117 -11.38 21.17 -20.67
C LEU A 117 -9.91 21.53 -20.92
N VAL A 118 -8.98 20.62 -20.61
CA VAL A 118 -7.55 20.78 -20.91
C VAL A 118 -7.31 20.78 -22.43
N ASP A 119 -7.90 19.83 -23.16
CA ASP A 119 -7.66 19.64 -24.59
C ASP A 119 -8.31 20.73 -25.46
N SER A 120 -9.43 21.29 -25.02
CA SER A 120 -10.20 22.30 -25.79
C SER A 120 -9.65 23.74 -25.71
N ALA A 121 -8.48 23.95 -25.08
CA ALA A 121 -7.96 25.27 -24.70
C ALA A 121 -8.98 26.10 -23.92
N GLY A 122 -9.88 25.43 -23.18
CA GLY A 122 -11.06 26.01 -22.54
C GLY A 122 -10.79 26.84 -21.29
N ALA A 123 -9.52 27.02 -20.91
CA ALA A 123 -9.16 27.82 -19.75
C ALA A 123 -9.22 29.32 -20.06
N ALA A 124 -9.98 30.07 -19.25
CA ALA A 124 -10.11 31.52 -19.41
C ALA A 124 -8.87 32.28 -18.92
N SER A 125 -8.05 31.64 -18.08
CA SER A 125 -6.87 32.24 -17.47
C SER A 125 -5.79 31.19 -17.18
N ARG A 126 -4.57 31.65 -16.91
CA ARG A 126 -3.47 30.78 -16.47
C ARG A 126 -3.78 30.03 -15.18
N ASP A 127 -4.48 30.68 -14.25
CA ASP A 127 -4.87 30.05 -12.99
C ASP A 127 -5.91 28.94 -13.21
N ASP A 128 -6.75 29.07 -14.24
CA ASP A 128 -7.68 28.02 -14.66
C ASP A 128 -6.95 26.83 -15.29
N GLU A 129 -5.97 27.08 -16.17
CA GLU A 129 -5.14 26.00 -16.73
C GLU A 129 -4.42 25.22 -15.61
N LEU A 130 -3.83 25.94 -14.65
CA LEU A 130 -3.15 25.34 -13.50
C LEU A 130 -4.13 24.49 -12.67
N ALA A 131 -5.32 25.01 -12.38
CA ALA A 131 -6.34 24.28 -11.63
C ALA A 131 -6.76 22.99 -12.35
N LEU A 132 -6.99 23.06 -13.66
CA LEU A 132 -7.37 21.91 -14.49
C LEU A 132 -6.27 20.85 -14.52
N HIS A 133 -5.03 21.23 -14.80
CA HIS A 133 -3.91 20.27 -14.84
C HIS A 133 -3.63 19.64 -13.47
N HIS A 134 -3.73 20.40 -12.37
CA HIS A 134 -3.63 19.83 -11.02
C HIS A 134 -4.76 18.85 -10.72
N GLY A 135 -5.99 19.16 -11.12
CA GLY A 135 -7.12 18.26 -10.96
C GLY A 135 -6.95 16.99 -11.78
N LEU A 136 -6.60 17.14 -13.05
CA LEU A 136 -6.46 16.03 -14.00
C LEU A 136 -5.30 15.11 -13.62
N SER A 137 -4.15 15.64 -13.17
CA SER A 137 -3.01 14.81 -12.81
C SER A 137 -3.31 13.89 -11.62
N VAL A 138 -3.99 14.41 -10.60
CA VAL A 138 -4.43 13.63 -9.42
C VAL A 138 -5.50 12.60 -9.81
N ALA A 139 -6.52 13.02 -10.56
CA ALA A 139 -7.60 12.14 -11.00
C ALA A 139 -7.07 10.99 -11.86
N ALA A 140 -6.28 11.30 -12.88
CA ALA A 140 -5.67 10.33 -13.77
C ALA A 140 -4.78 9.33 -13.02
N ARG A 141 -3.95 9.79 -12.07
CA ARG A 141 -3.11 8.88 -11.25
C ARG A 141 -3.96 7.88 -10.46
N ILE A 142 -5.10 8.30 -9.91
CA ILE A 142 -6.01 7.47 -9.10
C ILE A 142 -6.84 6.51 -9.98
N LEU A 143 -7.17 6.91 -11.19
CA LEU A 143 -7.82 6.04 -12.19
C LEU A 143 -6.92 4.94 -12.74
N GLY A 144 -5.67 4.87 -12.27
CA GLY A 144 -4.76 3.78 -12.55
C GLY A 144 -4.05 3.93 -13.88
N ARG A 145 -3.50 2.82 -14.36
CA ARG A 145 -2.48 2.83 -15.41
C ARG A 145 -2.99 3.14 -16.81
N SER A 146 -4.28 2.92 -17.07
CA SER A 146 -4.91 3.32 -18.34
C SER A 146 -4.91 4.84 -18.54
N TRP A 147 -4.62 5.61 -17.49
CA TRP A 147 -4.55 7.07 -17.50
C TRP A 147 -3.12 7.61 -17.31
N ASP A 148 -2.08 6.77 -17.34
CA ASP A 148 -0.71 7.19 -17.02
C ASP A 148 -0.17 8.25 -17.98
N ASP A 149 -0.48 8.16 -19.28
CA ASP A 149 -0.09 9.18 -20.26
C ASP A 149 -0.75 10.53 -19.96
N VAL A 150 -1.98 10.53 -19.45
CA VAL A 150 -2.71 11.76 -19.08
C VAL A 150 -2.13 12.35 -17.79
N ALA A 151 -1.86 11.49 -16.80
CA ALA A 151 -1.25 11.88 -15.53
C ALA A 151 0.15 12.48 -15.75
N GLU A 152 1.04 11.77 -16.45
CA GLU A 152 2.42 12.22 -16.66
C GLU A 152 2.48 13.51 -17.47
N ARG A 153 1.68 13.64 -18.54
CA ARG A 153 1.64 14.87 -19.34
C ARG A 153 1.19 16.06 -18.49
N SER A 154 0.19 15.88 -17.64
CA SER A 154 -0.31 16.95 -16.77
C SER A 154 0.73 17.34 -15.71
N GLU A 155 1.37 16.37 -15.05
CA GLU A 155 2.45 16.65 -14.09
C GLU A 155 3.64 17.38 -14.73
N ARG A 156 4.09 16.93 -15.91
CA ARG A 156 5.18 17.59 -16.65
C ARG A 156 4.81 19.01 -17.05
N TRP A 157 3.58 19.19 -17.54
CA TRP A 157 3.08 20.52 -17.88
C TRP A 157 3.10 21.44 -16.67
N LEU A 158 2.67 20.99 -15.49
CA LEU A 158 2.71 21.79 -14.25
C LEU A 158 4.13 22.21 -13.87
N VAL A 159 5.10 21.30 -13.99
CA VAL A 159 6.51 21.58 -13.74
C VAL A 159 7.05 22.64 -14.69
N GLU A 160 6.76 22.53 -15.98
CA GLU A 160 7.16 23.52 -17.00
C GLU A 160 6.46 24.86 -16.77
N ALA A 161 5.17 24.81 -16.46
CA ALA A 161 4.29 25.95 -16.31
C ALA A 161 4.68 26.89 -15.18
N ASN A 162 5.21 26.34 -14.08
CA ASN A 162 5.55 27.08 -12.87
C ASN A 162 7.06 27.23 -12.64
N GLY A 163 7.90 26.88 -13.62
CA GLY A 163 9.35 27.00 -13.48
C GLY A 163 9.95 26.05 -12.43
N ALA A 164 9.43 24.83 -12.34
CA ALA A 164 9.91 23.77 -11.47
C ALA A 164 9.83 24.09 -9.95
N ARG A 165 8.68 24.63 -9.50
CA ARG A 165 8.37 24.73 -8.06
C ARG A 165 8.41 23.34 -7.42
N TRP A 166 8.87 23.27 -6.16
CA TRP A 166 9.03 22.00 -5.46
C TRP A 166 7.73 21.21 -5.33
N THR A 167 6.57 21.87 -5.20
CA THR A 167 5.26 21.20 -5.09
C THR A 167 4.88 20.43 -6.35
N ASP A 168 5.22 20.99 -7.52
CA ASP A 168 4.89 20.40 -8.82
C ASP A 168 5.89 19.27 -9.16
N LEU A 169 7.16 19.44 -8.79
CA LEU A 169 8.17 18.39 -8.85
C LEU A 169 7.85 17.21 -7.92
N TYR A 170 7.31 17.51 -6.73
CA TYR A 170 6.83 16.51 -5.78
C TYR A 170 5.67 15.70 -6.37
N GLY A 171 4.69 16.35 -7.01
CA GLY A 171 3.58 15.67 -7.70
C GLY A 171 4.06 14.69 -8.77
N LEU A 172 4.98 15.15 -9.63
CA LEU A 172 5.63 14.30 -10.64
C LEU A 172 6.41 13.13 -10.01
N GLY A 173 7.15 13.39 -8.94
CA GLY A 173 7.87 12.36 -8.20
C GLY A 173 6.95 11.33 -7.56
N LEU A 174 5.81 11.76 -7.02
CA LEU A 174 4.78 10.89 -6.45
C LEU A 174 4.17 9.98 -7.54
N PHE A 175 3.86 10.53 -8.71
CA PHE A 175 3.40 9.73 -9.86
C PHE A 175 4.38 8.61 -10.18
N TYR A 176 5.66 8.93 -10.38
CA TYR A 176 6.68 7.91 -10.69
C TYR A 176 6.84 6.86 -9.59
N LYS A 177 6.81 7.27 -8.32
CA LYS A 177 6.84 6.34 -7.17
C LYS A 177 5.71 5.31 -7.28
N THR A 178 4.48 5.77 -7.53
CA THR A 178 3.31 4.89 -7.63
C THR A 178 3.29 3.98 -8.86
N ARG A 179 4.26 4.13 -9.77
CA ARG A 179 4.42 3.31 -10.98
C ARG A 179 5.73 2.52 -11.01
N GLY A 180 6.47 2.51 -9.90
CA GLY A 180 7.76 1.80 -9.80
C GLY A 180 8.89 2.41 -10.63
N ARG A 181 8.68 3.60 -11.18
CA ARG A 181 9.67 4.37 -11.93
C ARG A 181 10.59 5.11 -10.96
N PHE A 182 11.20 4.36 -10.05
CA PHE A 182 11.88 4.90 -8.88
C PHE A 182 13.08 5.78 -9.23
N GLN A 183 13.76 5.51 -10.36
CA GLN A 183 14.85 6.34 -10.86
C GLN A 183 14.35 7.72 -11.30
N GLU A 184 13.26 7.78 -12.07
CA GLU A 184 12.64 9.07 -12.43
C GLU A 184 12.03 9.78 -11.21
N GLY A 185 11.43 9.02 -10.30
CA GLY A 185 10.92 9.53 -9.02
C GLY A 185 12.03 10.13 -8.16
N LEU A 186 13.20 9.48 -8.09
CA LEU A 186 14.39 9.97 -7.41
C LEU A 186 14.84 11.31 -8.01
N ALA A 187 14.96 11.38 -9.33
CA ALA A 187 15.37 12.62 -10.01
C ALA A 187 14.37 13.77 -9.79
N ALA A 188 13.06 13.51 -9.86
CA ALA A 188 12.03 14.53 -9.63
C ALA A 188 12.02 15.01 -8.17
N ASN A 189 12.06 14.10 -7.20
CA ASN A 189 12.06 14.45 -5.78
C ASN A 189 13.38 15.10 -5.33
N GLN A 190 14.52 14.76 -5.94
CA GLN A 190 15.79 15.43 -5.66
C GLN A 190 15.72 16.90 -6.12
N ARG A 191 15.18 17.15 -7.32
CA ARG A 191 14.93 18.52 -7.78
C ARG A 191 13.94 19.25 -6.88
N ALA A 192 12.90 18.58 -6.39
CA ALA A 192 11.95 19.17 -5.44
C ALA A 192 12.65 19.59 -4.14
N PHE A 193 13.48 18.71 -3.59
CA PHE A 193 14.31 18.96 -2.43
C PHE A 193 15.22 20.19 -2.65
N ASP A 194 15.94 20.23 -3.77
CA ASP A 194 16.87 21.32 -4.10
C ASP A 194 16.16 22.65 -4.42
N SER A 195 14.88 22.60 -4.82
CA SER A 195 14.07 23.77 -5.21
C SER A 195 13.20 24.32 -4.07
N GLY A 196 13.61 24.10 -2.82
CA GLY A 196 12.97 24.65 -1.62
C GLY A 196 12.07 23.68 -0.86
N GLY A 197 11.94 22.43 -1.32
CA GLY A 197 11.24 21.36 -0.60
C GLY A 197 12.08 20.68 0.50
N ALA A 198 13.33 21.13 0.71
CA ALA A 198 14.26 20.46 1.64
C ALA A 198 13.79 20.41 3.08
N GLU A 199 12.90 21.30 3.55
CA GLU A 199 12.32 21.28 4.90
C GLU A 199 10.94 20.60 4.97
N ASP A 200 10.38 20.20 3.83
CA ASP A 200 9.10 19.51 3.77
C ASP A 200 9.30 18.00 3.99
N ASP A 201 8.64 17.47 5.02
CA ASP A 201 8.78 16.06 5.37
C ASP A 201 8.27 15.13 4.27
N ALA A 202 7.24 15.51 3.50
CA ALA A 202 6.71 14.68 2.42
C ALA A 202 7.72 14.59 1.25
N VAL A 203 8.41 15.68 0.93
CA VAL A 203 9.49 15.69 -0.06
C VAL A 203 10.66 14.79 0.40
N ARG A 204 11.11 14.94 1.66
CA ARG A 204 12.17 14.08 2.22
C ARG A 204 11.78 12.60 2.18
N TRP A 205 10.54 12.27 2.58
CA TRP A 205 10.03 10.91 2.55
C TRP A 205 10.03 10.34 1.13
N ASN A 206 9.42 11.04 0.18
CA ASN A 206 9.33 10.57 -1.19
C ASN A 206 10.70 10.48 -1.89
N LEU A 207 11.64 11.35 -1.53
CA LEU A 207 13.03 11.23 -1.99
C LEU A 207 13.69 9.97 -1.42
N GLY A 208 13.60 9.73 -0.11
CA GLY A 208 14.21 8.56 0.53
C GLY A 208 13.64 7.23 0.04
N ILE A 209 12.32 7.15 -0.18
CA ILE A 209 11.67 5.93 -0.70
C ILE A 209 12.01 5.69 -2.17
N CYS A 210 12.04 6.74 -3.01
CA CYS A 210 12.45 6.59 -4.40
C CYS A 210 13.92 6.19 -4.49
N ALA A 211 14.81 6.76 -3.67
CA ALA A 211 16.21 6.34 -3.58
C ALA A 211 16.33 4.86 -3.19
N THR A 212 15.55 4.41 -2.19
CA THR A 212 15.53 2.99 -1.78
C THR A 212 15.03 2.09 -2.90
N GLY A 213 13.91 2.43 -3.54
CA GLY A 213 13.35 1.66 -4.66
C GLY A 213 14.25 1.65 -5.90
N ALA A 214 15.05 2.70 -6.10
CA ALA A 214 16.04 2.84 -7.16
C ALA A 214 17.34 2.06 -6.89
N GLY A 215 17.52 1.54 -5.66
CA GLY A 215 18.78 0.92 -5.23
C GLY A 215 19.89 1.91 -4.89
N ASP A 216 19.59 3.21 -4.78
CA ASP A 216 20.55 4.25 -4.36
C ASP A 216 20.59 4.34 -2.83
N GLY A 217 21.29 3.37 -2.22
CA GLY A 217 21.41 3.24 -0.77
C GLY A 217 22.09 4.43 -0.10
N GLU A 218 23.04 5.09 -0.76
CA GLU A 218 23.76 6.25 -0.22
C GLU A 218 22.84 7.47 -0.11
N THR A 219 22.09 7.78 -1.17
CA THR A 219 21.10 8.86 -1.13
C THR A 219 20.00 8.56 -0.11
N ALA A 220 19.49 7.32 -0.09
CA ALA A 220 18.48 6.90 0.88
C ALA A 220 19.01 7.07 2.32
N LEU A 221 20.23 6.61 2.61
CA LEU A 221 20.87 6.72 3.91
C LEU A 221 21.00 8.18 4.36
N LYS A 222 21.49 9.04 3.47
CA LYS A 222 21.65 10.48 3.76
C LYS A 222 20.32 11.12 4.14
N ILE A 223 19.26 10.85 3.38
CA ILE A 223 17.93 11.43 3.63
C ILE A 223 17.35 10.90 4.94
N TRP A 224 17.37 9.60 5.17
CA TRP A 224 16.84 9.03 6.41
C TRP A 224 17.60 9.51 7.66
N LYS A 225 18.93 9.65 7.58
CA LYS A 225 19.74 10.26 8.64
C LYS A 225 19.37 11.72 8.88
N SER A 226 19.10 12.49 7.83
CA SER A 226 18.66 13.89 7.97
C SER A 226 17.30 14.01 8.70
N MET A 227 16.47 12.97 8.62
CA MET A 227 15.21 12.83 9.35
C MET A 227 15.38 12.20 10.74
N GLY A 228 16.61 12.05 11.25
CA GLY A 228 16.90 11.57 12.60
C GLY A 228 16.94 10.04 12.77
N ASN A 229 16.89 9.27 11.69
CA ASN A 229 16.97 7.80 11.77
C ASN A 229 18.38 7.34 12.15
N ARG A 230 18.46 6.33 13.03
CA ARG A 230 19.70 5.70 13.47
C ARG A 230 19.94 4.42 12.67
N ILE A 231 20.52 4.59 11.48
CA ILE A 231 20.74 3.52 10.51
C ILE A 231 22.10 3.68 9.84
N GLU A 232 22.63 2.61 9.27
CA GLU A 232 23.86 2.63 8.46
C GLU A 232 23.60 1.94 7.12
N LEU A 233 24.55 2.01 6.18
CA LEU A 233 24.47 1.15 5.00
C LEU A 233 24.73 -0.29 5.44
N GLY A 234 23.87 -1.23 5.03
CA GLY A 234 23.98 -2.62 5.46
C GLY A 234 23.66 -3.61 4.37
N ARG A 235 22.84 -4.61 4.71
CA ARG A 235 22.49 -5.69 3.79
C ARG A 235 21.88 -5.12 2.50
N PHE A 236 22.12 -5.82 1.40
CA PHE A 236 21.61 -5.47 0.06
C PHE A 236 22.08 -4.11 -0.49
N GLY A 237 23.08 -3.46 0.14
CA GLY A 237 23.53 -2.13 -0.26
C GLY A 237 22.48 -1.05 0.03
N LEU A 238 21.59 -1.28 0.98
CA LEU A 238 20.52 -0.38 1.39
C LEU A 238 20.66 0.01 2.86
N PRO A 239 19.94 1.06 3.34
CA PRO A 239 19.95 1.43 4.74
C PRO A 239 19.41 0.31 5.64
N ASP A 240 20.17 -0.04 6.68
CA ASP A 240 19.90 -1.11 7.62
C ASP A 240 20.07 -0.59 9.05
N GLY A 241 19.02 -0.72 9.85
CA GLY A 241 19.05 -0.40 11.26
C GLY A 241 18.02 -1.20 12.04
N ARG A 242 17.99 -0.98 13.34
CA ARG A 242 17.11 -1.71 14.25
C ARG A 242 15.79 -0.97 14.41
N TYR A 243 14.74 -1.55 13.84
CA TYR A 243 13.37 -1.09 14.00
C TYR A 243 12.53 -2.17 14.68
N HIS A 244 11.41 -1.74 15.28
CA HIS A 244 10.34 -2.67 15.60
C HIS A 244 9.78 -3.28 14.32
N GLU A 245 9.37 -4.54 14.39
CA GLU A 245 8.66 -5.20 13.30
C GLU A 245 7.37 -4.44 12.97
N VAL A 246 7.00 -4.49 11.71
CA VAL A 246 5.78 -3.86 11.21
C VAL A 246 4.98 -4.88 10.42
N LYS A 247 3.69 -4.59 10.22
CA LYS A 247 2.88 -5.39 9.31
C LYS A 247 2.88 -4.78 7.92
N VAL A 248 2.96 -5.63 6.91
CA VAL A 248 2.78 -5.24 5.51
C VAL A 248 1.70 -6.11 4.90
N ARG A 249 0.75 -5.48 4.22
CA ARG A 249 -0.22 -6.17 3.35
C ARG A 249 0.44 -6.41 2.01
N LEU A 250 1.03 -7.60 1.87
CA LEU A 250 1.62 -8.06 0.62
C LEU A 250 0.51 -8.33 -0.38
N ALA A 251 0.76 -7.94 -1.62
CA ALA A 251 -0.12 -8.15 -2.76
C ALA A 251 0.56 -9.05 -3.79
N GLN A 252 -0.25 -9.87 -4.48
CA GLN A 252 0.17 -10.66 -5.63
C GLN A 252 0.72 -9.78 -6.75
N ARG A 253 0.13 -8.60 -6.90
CA ARG A 253 0.52 -7.56 -7.86
C ARG A 253 0.77 -6.25 -7.13
N PRO A 254 1.99 -6.04 -6.59
CA PRO A 254 2.36 -4.83 -5.88
C PRO A 254 2.17 -3.60 -6.76
N LEU A 255 1.74 -2.47 -6.19
CA LEU A 255 1.34 -1.30 -6.99
C LEU A 255 2.43 -0.85 -7.97
N ALA A 256 3.71 -0.92 -7.60
CA ALA A 256 4.81 -0.45 -8.43
C ALA A 256 5.26 -1.46 -9.51
N GLU A 257 4.86 -2.74 -9.39
CA GLU A 257 5.28 -3.82 -10.31
C GLU A 257 4.20 -4.18 -11.33
N ARG A 258 2.98 -3.66 -11.20
CA ARG A 258 1.87 -3.95 -12.12
C ARG A 258 2.17 -3.52 -13.56
N ASN A 259 1.84 -4.42 -14.49
CA ASN A 259 1.81 -4.15 -15.92
C ASN A 259 0.38 -4.35 -16.46
N PRO A 260 -0.32 -3.27 -16.86
CA PRO A 260 -1.72 -3.33 -17.27
C PRO A 260 -1.89 -3.98 -18.65
N GLU A 261 -0.81 -4.10 -19.44
CA GLU A 261 -0.84 -4.77 -20.74
C GLU A 261 -0.97 -6.29 -20.60
N THR A 262 -0.50 -6.83 -19.47
CA THR A 262 -0.42 -8.27 -19.22
C THR A 262 -1.31 -8.73 -18.09
N GLU A 263 -1.69 -7.84 -17.17
CA GLU A 263 -2.42 -8.17 -15.95
C GLU A 263 -3.45 -7.10 -15.57
N PRO A 264 -4.50 -7.45 -14.81
CA PRO A 264 -5.41 -6.47 -14.23
C PRO A 264 -4.68 -5.46 -13.32
N ASP A 265 -5.09 -4.19 -13.33
CA ASP A 265 -4.59 -3.15 -12.43
C ASP A 265 -5.24 -3.26 -11.04
N ASP A 266 -5.05 -4.39 -10.38
CA ASP A 266 -5.56 -4.68 -9.03
C ASP A 266 -4.53 -5.52 -8.25
N PRO A 267 -4.63 -5.63 -6.91
CA PRO A 267 -3.60 -6.29 -6.10
C PRO A 267 -3.59 -7.81 -6.20
N GLY A 268 -4.65 -8.42 -6.73
CA GLY A 268 -4.87 -9.86 -6.72
C GLY A 268 -5.10 -10.40 -5.33
N LEU A 269 -4.48 -11.54 -5.04
CA LEU A 269 -4.46 -12.10 -3.69
C LEU A 269 -3.61 -11.22 -2.76
N GLU A 270 -3.97 -11.19 -1.49
CA GLU A 270 -3.25 -10.41 -0.48
C GLU A 270 -3.10 -11.18 0.83
N GLU A 271 -2.01 -10.92 1.55
CA GLU A 271 -1.73 -11.49 2.86
C GLU A 271 -1.06 -10.44 3.75
N THR A 272 -1.50 -10.30 5.00
CA THR A 272 -0.90 -9.33 5.94
C THR A 272 0.05 -10.03 6.89
N ILE A 273 1.34 -9.77 6.72
CA ILE A 273 2.40 -10.47 7.45
C ILE A 273 3.27 -9.52 8.28
N TRP A 274 4.08 -10.09 9.16
CA TRP A 274 5.15 -9.38 9.86
C TRP A 274 6.41 -9.32 9.00
N ILE A 275 7.06 -8.15 9.02
CA ILE A 275 8.30 -7.85 8.30
C ILE A 275 9.40 -7.49 9.29
N GLU A 276 10.58 -8.10 9.10
CA GLU A 276 11.83 -7.62 9.73
C GLU A 276 12.19 -6.29 9.07
N ARG A 277 11.89 -5.19 9.76
CA ARG A 277 12.05 -3.85 9.22
C ARG A 277 13.52 -3.41 9.28
N LEU A 278 14.08 -3.07 8.11
CA LEU A 278 15.47 -2.62 7.96
C LEU A 278 15.59 -1.10 7.95
N SER A 279 14.59 -0.40 7.39
CA SER A 279 14.57 1.04 7.26
C SER A 279 13.14 1.59 7.41
N PRO A 280 12.91 2.91 7.28
CA PRO A 280 11.58 3.45 7.28
C PRO A 280 10.62 2.83 6.26
N CYS A 281 11.12 2.31 5.12
CA CYS A 281 10.29 1.94 3.96
C CYS A 281 10.59 0.56 3.36
N HIS A 282 11.49 -0.24 3.93
CA HIS A 282 11.76 -1.58 3.41
C HIS A 282 12.13 -2.57 4.52
N GLY A 283 11.97 -3.85 4.22
CA GLY A 283 12.27 -4.93 5.15
C GLY A 283 12.27 -6.31 4.51
N ILE A 284 12.63 -7.33 5.31
CA ILE A 284 12.71 -8.72 4.87
C ILE A 284 11.42 -9.45 5.26
N VAL A 285 10.89 -10.25 4.34
CA VAL A 285 9.78 -11.16 4.59
C VAL A 285 10.25 -12.29 5.50
N ARG A 286 9.85 -12.27 6.78
CA ARG A 286 10.17 -13.31 7.78
C ARG A 286 8.99 -14.20 8.15
N SER A 287 7.89 -14.08 7.43
CA SER A 287 6.75 -14.98 7.51
C SER A 287 6.66 -15.80 6.23
N ALA A 288 6.60 -17.13 6.33
CA ALA A 288 6.35 -17.94 5.14
C ALA A 288 4.89 -17.77 4.74
N LEU A 289 4.61 -17.36 3.51
CA LEU A 289 3.25 -17.00 3.10
C LEU A 289 2.34 -18.22 3.00
N PHE A 290 1.06 -18.05 3.29
CA PHE A 290 0.05 -19.06 2.96
C PHE A 290 -0.34 -18.99 1.48
N GLN A 291 -0.51 -17.79 0.95
CA GLN A 291 -0.85 -17.51 -0.44
C GLN A 291 0.38 -17.51 -1.36
N HIS A 292 0.15 -17.72 -2.66
CA HIS A 292 1.17 -17.54 -3.69
C HIS A 292 1.11 -16.13 -4.26
N LEU A 293 1.89 -15.21 -3.68
CA LEU A 293 1.86 -13.78 -4.01
C LEU A 293 3.00 -13.31 -4.95
N GLY A 294 3.86 -14.19 -5.44
CA GLY A 294 5.03 -13.78 -6.26
C GLY A 294 6.14 -13.06 -5.47
N VAL A 295 5.98 -13.02 -4.15
CA VAL A 295 6.97 -12.66 -3.13
C VAL A 295 6.98 -13.81 -2.12
N ASP A 296 8.15 -14.13 -1.58
CA ASP A 296 8.35 -15.29 -0.71
C ASP A 296 9.24 -14.96 0.51
N TYR A 297 9.40 -15.94 1.40
CA TYR A 297 10.28 -15.83 2.56
C TYR A 297 11.68 -15.39 2.15
N GLY A 298 12.24 -14.41 2.88
CA GLY A 298 13.58 -13.87 2.64
C GLY A 298 13.65 -12.79 1.56
N ASP A 299 12.58 -12.54 0.80
CA ASP A 299 12.53 -11.42 -0.13
C ASP A 299 12.56 -10.08 0.61
N VAL A 300 13.14 -9.07 -0.04
CA VAL A 300 13.18 -7.69 0.47
C VAL A 300 12.09 -6.89 -0.22
N VAL A 301 11.16 -6.36 0.55
CA VAL A 301 10.00 -5.60 0.05
C VAL A 301 10.11 -4.13 0.44
N LEU A 302 9.63 -3.27 -0.45
CA LEU A 302 9.40 -1.84 -0.26
C LEU A 302 7.92 -1.63 0.10
N PHE A 303 7.66 -0.81 1.11
CA PHE A 303 6.33 -0.42 1.54
C PHE A 303 6.25 1.08 1.76
N ASP A 304 5.06 1.65 1.61
CA ASP A 304 4.86 3.10 1.82
C ASP A 304 4.97 3.47 3.31
N GLY A 305 5.30 4.73 3.59
CA GLY A 305 5.35 5.26 4.96
C GLY A 305 3.99 5.64 5.53
N ALA A 306 2.95 5.77 4.68
CA ALA A 306 1.58 6.00 5.11
C ALA A 306 0.89 4.65 5.42
N PRO A 307 0.50 4.40 6.69
CA PRO A 307 -0.20 3.17 7.05
C PRO A 307 -1.61 3.15 6.47
N ILE A 308 -2.05 1.96 6.02
CA ILE A 308 -3.40 1.72 5.51
C ILE A 308 -4.41 1.51 6.63
N THR A 309 -3.96 0.93 7.74
CA THR A 309 -4.74 0.74 8.96
C THR A 309 -3.80 0.51 10.14
N HIS A 310 -4.37 0.40 11.34
CA HIS A 310 -3.66 0.00 12.56
C HIS A 310 -4.38 -1.20 13.18
N HIS A 311 -3.62 -2.22 13.56
CA HIS A 311 -4.12 -3.40 14.25
C HIS A 311 -3.79 -3.32 15.73
N LYS A 312 -4.78 -3.63 16.58
CA LYS A 312 -4.61 -3.62 18.03
C LYS A 312 -4.10 -4.98 18.52
N TYR A 313 -2.98 -4.96 19.24
CA TYR A 313 -2.40 -6.10 19.93
C TYR A 313 -2.21 -5.74 21.40
N GLY A 314 -3.13 -6.18 22.27
CA GLY A 314 -3.15 -5.72 23.66
C GLY A 314 -3.40 -4.21 23.75
N GLU A 315 -2.47 -3.48 24.36
CA GLU A 315 -2.50 -2.00 24.41
C GLU A 315 -1.80 -1.34 23.21
N GLU A 316 -1.05 -2.12 22.42
CA GLU A 316 -0.27 -1.59 21.31
C GLU A 316 -1.09 -1.43 20.03
N GLN A 317 -0.76 -0.38 19.27
CA GLN A 317 -1.27 -0.12 17.93
C GLN A 317 -0.14 -0.36 16.93
N VAL A 318 -0.31 -1.36 16.08
CA VAL A 318 0.68 -1.75 15.08
C VAL A 318 0.22 -1.28 13.71
N ALA A 319 1.02 -0.43 13.10
CA ALA A 319 0.78 0.06 11.75
C ALA A 319 0.84 -1.09 10.72
N VAL A 320 -0.08 -1.06 9.76
CA VAL A 320 -0.07 -1.91 8.58
C VAL A 320 0.25 -1.05 7.37
N PHE A 321 1.27 -1.41 6.60
CA PHE A 321 1.70 -0.66 5.42
C PHE A 321 1.34 -1.38 4.12
N PRO A 322 1.18 -0.67 3.00
CA PRO A 322 0.91 -1.28 1.69
C PRO A 322 2.22 -1.73 1.04
N HIS A 323 2.20 -2.89 0.37
CA HIS A 323 3.33 -3.38 -0.42
C HIS A 323 3.47 -2.62 -1.75
N LEU A 324 4.57 -1.88 -1.91
CA LEU A 324 4.85 -1.14 -3.15
C LEU A 324 5.55 -2.02 -4.19
N ALA A 325 6.67 -2.62 -3.83
CA ALA A 325 7.52 -3.39 -4.74
C ALA A 325 8.37 -4.43 -3.99
N THR A 326 8.84 -5.44 -4.71
CA THR A 326 9.85 -6.40 -4.25
C THR A 326 11.20 -5.98 -4.82
N LEU A 327 12.11 -5.56 -3.94
CA LEU A 327 13.42 -4.99 -4.29
C LEU A 327 14.45 -6.07 -4.61
N VAL A 328 14.51 -7.11 -3.77
CA VAL A 328 15.50 -8.18 -3.88
C VAL A 328 14.80 -9.51 -3.67
N ARG A 329 15.10 -10.47 -4.54
CA ARG A 329 14.64 -11.85 -4.43
C ARG A 329 15.85 -12.78 -4.30
N PRO A 330 16.32 -13.07 -3.07
CA PRO A 330 17.46 -13.96 -2.88
C PRO A 330 17.19 -15.39 -3.38
N GLY A 331 15.92 -15.77 -3.57
CA GLY A 331 15.54 -17.08 -4.08
C GLY A 331 15.64 -18.17 -3.01
N TYR A 332 15.06 -17.92 -1.84
CA TYR A 332 14.91 -18.96 -0.83
C TYR A 332 14.16 -20.15 -1.40
N ARG A 333 14.56 -21.32 -0.95
CA ARG A 333 13.96 -22.59 -1.35
C ARG A 333 12.97 -22.99 -0.28
N ILE A 334 11.77 -23.35 -0.70
CA ILE A 334 10.63 -23.51 0.18
C ILE A 334 10.01 -24.89 -0.11
N TRP A 335 9.96 -25.73 0.92
CA TRP A 335 9.30 -27.02 0.87
C TRP A 335 8.14 -27.05 1.85
N ARG A 336 7.02 -27.68 1.47
CA ARG A 336 5.92 -27.93 2.41
C ARG A 336 6.30 -29.05 3.37
N PHE A 337 5.88 -28.95 4.62
CA PHE A 337 5.97 -30.05 5.58
C PHE A 337 4.65 -30.31 6.30
N ALA A 338 4.50 -31.54 6.76
CA ALA A 338 3.49 -31.94 7.73
C ALA A 338 4.18 -32.71 8.86
N GLY A 339 3.68 -32.59 10.07
CA GLY A 339 4.31 -33.22 11.22
C GLY A 339 3.39 -33.38 12.41
N THR A 340 3.90 -34.09 13.40
CA THR A 340 3.30 -34.18 14.72
C THR A 340 4.29 -33.70 15.75
N GLN A 341 3.78 -33.09 16.82
CA GLN A 341 4.60 -32.61 17.92
C GLN A 341 3.97 -32.94 19.27
N GLY A 342 4.86 -33.13 20.24
CA GLY A 342 4.53 -33.46 21.61
C GLY A 342 4.10 -32.26 22.44
N GLU A 343 4.42 -31.02 22.05
CA GLU A 343 3.97 -29.73 22.63
C GLU A 343 3.91 -28.62 21.56
N PRO A 344 3.04 -27.60 21.71
CA PRO A 344 2.99 -26.45 20.81
C PRO A 344 4.36 -25.80 20.59
N GLY A 345 4.66 -25.42 19.35
CA GLY A 345 5.90 -24.75 18.95
C GLY A 345 7.15 -25.65 18.87
N GLN A 346 7.10 -26.92 19.29
CA GLN A 346 8.29 -27.80 19.30
C GLN A 346 8.95 -27.94 17.91
N ILE A 347 8.16 -28.10 16.84
CA ILE A 347 8.72 -28.17 15.47
C ILE A 347 9.35 -26.84 15.07
N ALA A 348 8.75 -25.69 15.45
CA ALA A 348 9.31 -24.38 15.15
C ALA A 348 10.66 -24.17 15.85
N GLU A 349 10.83 -24.68 17.07
CA GLU A 349 12.07 -24.56 17.85
C GLU A 349 13.28 -25.25 17.19
N LEU A 350 13.05 -26.31 16.39
CA LEU A 350 14.12 -26.99 15.64
C LEU A 350 14.86 -26.04 14.69
N SER A 351 14.22 -24.93 14.27
CA SER A 351 14.84 -23.91 13.40
C SER A 351 16.14 -23.35 13.97
N ARG A 352 16.31 -23.32 15.31
CA ARG A 352 17.53 -22.81 15.96
C ARG A 352 18.78 -23.61 15.60
N ASP A 353 18.60 -24.88 15.25
CA ASP A 353 19.68 -25.85 15.00
C ASP A 353 19.78 -26.28 13.53
N LEU A 354 18.98 -25.68 12.64
CA LEU A 354 19.08 -25.85 11.20
C LEU A 354 20.26 -25.03 10.63
N PRO A 355 20.83 -25.45 9.48
CA PRO A 355 21.93 -24.72 8.87
C PRO A 355 21.50 -23.34 8.35
N ASP A 356 22.45 -22.41 8.36
CA ASP A 356 22.32 -21.06 7.82
C ASP A 356 21.13 -20.28 8.43
N ASP A 357 20.29 -19.66 7.60
CA ASP A 357 19.06 -18.92 7.98
C ASP A 357 17.81 -19.76 7.63
N SER A 358 17.90 -21.09 7.81
CA SER A 358 16.79 -21.99 7.50
C SER A 358 15.77 -22.02 8.63
N VAL A 359 14.47 -22.08 8.29
CA VAL A 359 13.37 -22.02 9.26
C VAL A 359 12.26 -23.00 8.95
N LEU A 360 11.70 -23.59 10.01
CA LEU A 360 10.42 -24.30 9.99
C LEU A 360 9.32 -23.34 10.42
N TYR A 361 8.56 -22.83 9.45
CA TYR A 361 7.43 -21.95 9.69
C TYR A 361 6.15 -22.78 9.81
N VAL A 362 5.63 -22.92 11.03
CA VAL A 362 4.45 -23.75 11.34
C VAL A 362 3.16 -22.97 11.10
N HIS A 363 2.55 -23.14 9.93
CA HIS A 363 1.36 -22.37 9.52
C HIS A 363 0.18 -22.58 10.46
N THR A 364 -0.10 -23.82 10.87
CA THR A 364 -1.23 -24.11 11.75
C THR A 364 -1.20 -23.34 13.08
N GLU A 365 -0.02 -22.91 13.52
CA GLU A 365 0.15 -22.15 14.76
C GLU A 365 0.34 -20.65 14.55
N GLN A 366 0.75 -20.23 13.35
CA GLN A 366 1.13 -18.84 13.06
C GLN A 366 0.21 -18.11 12.07
N PHE A 367 -0.83 -18.80 11.58
CA PHE A 367 -1.78 -18.26 10.62
C PHE A 367 -3.15 -17.97 11.26
N GLN A 368 -3.78 -16.88 10.85
CA GLN A 368 -5.13 -16.50 11.27
C GLN A 368 -5.96 -16.08 10.06
N VAL A 369 -7.17 -16.65 9.96
CA VAL A 369 -8.19 -16.19 9.00
C VAL A 369 -9.09 -15.20 9.71
N VAL A 370 -9.10 -13.96 9.25
CA VAL A 370 -10.03 -12.92 9.71
C VAL A 370 -10.93 -12.47 8.56
N CYS A 371 -12.18 -12.12 8.85
CA CYS A 371 -13.04 -11.51 7.85
C CYS A 371 -12.57 -10.07 7.55
N HIS A 372 -12.97 -9.55 6.39
CA HIS A 372 -12.60 -8.22 5.94
C HIS A 372 -12.94 -7.13 6.97
N SER A 373 -14.16 -7.14 7.54
CA SER A 373 -14.58 -6.15 8.53
C SER A 373 -13.77 -6.21 9.83
N CYS A 374 -13.38 -7.41 10.29
CA CYS A 374 -12.53 -7.55 11.48
C CYS A 374 -11.13 -7.00 11.21
N TRP A 375 -10.55 -7.31 10.04
CA TRP A 375 -9.27 -6.78 9.59
C TRP A 375 -9.30 -5.24 9.51
N GLU A 376 -10.32 -4.68 8.86
CA GLU A 376 -10.46 -3.22 8.73
C GLU A 376 -10.62 -2.51 10.08
N SER A 377 -11.40 -3.11 10.99
CA SER A 377 -11.62 -2.54 12.33
C SER A 377 -10.39 -2.60 13.24
N GLY A 378 -9.31 -3.27 12.81
CA GLY A 378 -8.09 -3.47 13.59
C GLY A 378 -8.28 -4.40 14.79
N ARG A 379 -9.44 -5.07 14.91
CA ARG A 379 -9.78 -5.98 16.02
C ARG A 379 -9.32 -7.39 15.68
N MET A 380 -8.00 -7.59 15.69
CA MET A 380 -7.40 -8.89 15.42
C MET A 380 -7.55 -9.88 16.60
N ASN A 381 -7.79 -9.37 17.82
CA ASN A 381 -7.87 -10.15 19.07
C ASN A 381 -9.27 -10.05 19.73
N ALA A 382 -10.36 -10.21 18.98
CA ALA A 382 -11.68 -10.23 19.60
C ALA A 382 -11.89 -11.59 20.30
N GLU A 383 -11.56 -11.69 21.60
CA GLU A 383 -12.03 -12.62 22.69
C GLU A 383 -12.50 -14.07 22.37
N HIS A 384 -12.25 -14.59 21.18
CA HIS A 384 -12.80 -15.85 20.65
C HIS A 384 -11.70 -16.82 20.20
N HIS A 385 -10.43 -16.49 20.46
CA HIS A 385 -9.31 -17.37 20.16
C HIS A 385 -8.94 -18.13 21.43
N HIS A 386 -9.42 -19.36 21.52
CA HIS A 386 -8.80 -20.34 22.41
C HIS A 386 -7.43 -20.69 21.81
N ASP A 387 -6.38 -20.75 22.63
CA ASP A 387 -5.11 -21.36 22.21
C ASP A 387 -5.41 -22.83 21.88
N GLU A 388 -5.56 -23.13 20.59
CA GLU A 388 -5.74 -24.51 20.12
C GLU A 388 -4.37 -25.18 20.15
N GLU A 389 -4.24 -26.23 20.97
CA GLU A 389 -3.04 -27.05 20.99
C GLU A 389 -2.99 -27.91 19.71
N HIS A 390 -2.23 -27.45 18.72
CA HIS A 390 -2.02 -28.20 17.49
C HIS A 390 -0.94 -29.29 17.69
N ARG A 391 -1.38 -30.55 17.85
CA ARG A 391 -0.50 -31.72 17.89
C ARG A 391 -0.12 -32.23 16.50
N VAL A 392 -0.95 -31.95 15.50
CA VAL A 392 -0.70 -32.21 14.08
C VAL A 392 -0.57 -30.85 13.41
N VAL A 393 0.52 -30.64 12.68
CA VAL A 393 0.87 -29.33 12.14
C VAL A 393 1.29 -29.42 10.68
N THR A 394 1.06 -28.34 9.94
CA THR A 394 1.55 -28.17 8.57
C THR A 394 2.25 -26.83 8.44
N GLY A 395 3.20 -26.73 7.52
CA GLY A 395 3.94 -25.49 7.34
C GLY A 395 4.91 -25.53 6.17
N LYS A 396 5.89 -24.61 6.22
CA LYS A 396 6.94 -24.47 5.20
C LYS A 396 8.32 -24.51 5.84
N LEU A 397 9.21 -25.32 5.27
CA LEU A 397 10.65 -25.28 5.51
C LEU A 397 11.25 -24.33 4.48
N CYS A 398 11.83 -23.22 4.93
CA CYS A 398 12.49 -22.25 4.07
C CYS A 398 14.00 -22.33 4.31
N ALA A 399 14.81 -22.33 3.25
CA ALA A 399 16.26 -22.30 3.35
C ALA A 399 16.89 -21.38 2.30
N PRO A 400 18.03 -20.73 2.60
CA PRO A 400 18.78 -19.97 1.62
C PRO A 400 19.13 -20.78 0.36
N PRO A 401 19.30 -20.13 -0.82
CA PRO A 401 19.60 -20.83 -2.07
C PRO A 401 20.89 -21.64 -2.05
N HIS A 402 21.85 -21.26 -1.21
CA HIS A 402 23.15 -21.91 -1.08
C HIS A 402 23.15 -23.11 -0.12
N THR A 403 22.08 -23.30 0.65
CA THR A 403 21.96 -24.42 1.59
C THR A 403 21.75 -25.73 0.81
N SER A 404 22.61 -26.71 1.08
CA SER A 404 22.55 -28.03 0.46
C SER A 404 21.30 -28.80 0.92
N PRO A 405 20.44 -29.30 0.00
CA PRO A 405 19.27 -30.12 0.35
C PRO A 405 19.59 -31.33 1.18
N THR A 406 20.68 -32.02 0.82
CA THR A 406 21.10 -33.25 1.49
C THR A 406 21.52 -32.93 2.93
N THR A 407 22.32 -31.88 3.10
CA THR A 407 22.75 -31.43 4.44
C THR A 407 21.57 -30.97 5.28
N LEU A 408 20.62 -30.24 4.70
CA LEU A 408 19.42 -29.79 5.38
C LEU A 408 18.55 -30.98 5.83
N LEU A 409 18.32 -31.95 4.95
CA LEU A 409 17.52 -33.13 5.27
C LEU A 409 18.20 -34.02 6.30
N ASP A 410 19.51 -34.23 6.19
CA ASP A 410 20.28 -35.03 7.15
C ASP A 410 20.26 -34.39 8.55
N ARG A 411 20.42 -33.06 8.61
CA ARG A 411 20.33 -32.33 9.88
C ARG A 411 18.93 -32.39 10.47
N LEU A 412 17.91 -32.27 9.63
CA LEU A 412 16.51 -32.39 10.07
C LEU A 412 16.21 -33.79 10.62
N ASP A 413 16.68 -34.83 9.96
CA ASP A 413 16.53 -36.22 10.42
C ASP A 413 17.23 -36.44 11.77
N GLU A 414 18.43 -35.90 11.96
CA GLU A 414 19.15 -35.95 13.23
C GLU A 414 18.36 -35.28 14.35
N LEU A 415 17.87 -34.05 14.11
CA LEU A 415 17.09 -33.30 15.10
C LEU A 415 15.81 -34.06 15.48
N VAL A 416 15.02 -34.49 14.51
CA VAL A 416 13.79 -35.27 14.74
C VAL A 416 14.07 -36.58 15.49
N ALA A 417 15.19 -37.26 15.22
CA ALA A 417 15.55 -38.48 15.93
C ALA A 417 15.95 -38.24 17.40
N THR A 418 16.48 -37.05 17.72
CA THR A 418 16.93 -36.68 19.08
C THR A 418 15.88 -35.95 19.91
N THR A 419 14.81 -35.45 19.28
CA THR A 419 13.71 -34.75 19.96
C THR A 419 12.49 -35.66 20.10
N GLU A 420 12.14 -36.01 21.33
CA GLU A 420 11.00 -36.89 21.62
C GLU A 420 9.67 -36.23 21.21
N GLY A 421 8.75 -37.04 20.66
CA GLY A 421 7.40 -36.59 20.33
C GLY A 421 7.25 -35.88 18.98
N ILE A 422 8.34 -35.72 18.22
CA ILE A 422 8.30 -35.10 16.89
C ILE A 422 8.28 -36.16 15.78
N GLN A 423 7.42 -35.95 14.79
CA GLN A 423 7.54 -36.55 13.47
C GLN A 423 7.42 -35.45 12.42
N LEU A 424 8.20 -35.53 11.35
CA LEU A 424 8.19 -34.53 10.30
C LEU A 424 8.33 -35.19 8.92
N LEU A 425 7.52 -34.73 7.98
CA LEU A 425 7.43 -35.22 6.61
C LEU A 425 7.72 -34.04 5.69
N VAL A 426 8.71 -34.17 4.80
CA VAL A 426 9.08 -33.13 3.82
C VAL A 426 9.28 -33.79 2.45
N PRO A 427 8.20 -34.25 1.80
CA PRO A 427 8.29 -35.17 0.67
C PRO A 427 9.11 -34.63 -0.50
N ASP A 428 8.98 -33.33 -0.78
CA ASP A 428 9.66 -32.69 -1.90
C ASP A 428 11.18 -32.56 -1.67
N LEU A 429 11.59 -32.28 -0.43
CA LEU A 429 13.01 -32.28 -0.05
C LEU A 429 13.60 -33.70 -0.10
N ALA A 430 12.86 -34.71 0.36
CA ALA A 430 13.27 -36.11 0.25
C ALA A 430 13.45 -36.53 -1.22
N ARG A 431 12.56 -36.08 -2.12
CA ARG A 431 12.67 -36.36 -3.56
C ARG A 431 13.90 -35.70 -4.16
N GLU A 432 14.13 -34.44 -3.83
CA GLU A 432 15.24 -33.65 -4.35
C GLU A 432 16.62 -34.17 -3.92
N THR A 433 16.70 -34.80 -2.75
CA THR A 433 17.91 -35.46 -2.25
C THR A 433 18.12 -36.88 -2.78
N GLY A 434 17.27 -37.35 -3.69
CA GLY A 434 17.37 -38.69 -4.30
C GLY A 434 16.77 -39.82 -3.46
N ARG A 435 16.03 -39.52 -2.38
CA ARG A 435 15.38 -40.52 -1.52
C ARG A 435 13.95 -40.82 -1.99
N ALA A 436 13.82 -41.36 -3.20
CA ALA A 436 12.52 -41.55 -3.88
C ALA A 436 11.51 -42.38 -3.07
N ASP A 437 11.94 -43.52 -2.50
CA ASP A 437 11.07 -44.40 -1.72
C ASP A 437 10.50 -43.69 -0.47
N ARG A 438 11.35 -42.90 0.21
CA ARG A 438 10.94 -42.06 1.34
C ARG A 438 9.94 -41.02 0.89
N ALA A 439 10.24 -40.29 -0.18
CA ALA A 439 9.37 -39.25 -0.70
C ALA A 439 7.96 -39.77 -1.04
N GLU A 440 7.84 -40.99 -1.60
CA GLU A 440 6.55 -41.60 -1.89
C GLU A 440 5.77 -41.98 -0.62
N VAL A 441 6.45 -42.52 0.39
CA VAL A 441 5.82 -42.82 1.70
C VAL A 441 5.37 -41.53 2.39
N GLU A 442 6.23 -40.51 2.43
CA GLU A 442 5.92 -39.23 3.05
C GLU A 442 4.78 -38.52 2.31
N ALA A 443 4.77 -38.49 0.98
CA ALA A 443 3.70 -37.85 0.20
C ALA A 443 2.33 -38.47 0.48
N ARG A 444 2.25 -39.80 0.60
CA ARG A 444 0.99 -40.49 0.96
C ARG A 444 0.51 -40.11 2.36
N ARG A 445 1.42 -40.03 3.34
CA ARG A 445 1.08 -39.64 4.72
C ARG A 445 0.71 -38.17 4.82
N PHE A 446 1.45 -37.31 4.12
CA PHE A 446 1.19 -35.88 4.02
C PHE A 446 -0.23 -35.62 3.48
N ALA A 447 -0.64 -36.32 2.42
CA ALA A 447 -1.98 -36.21 1.86
C ALA A 447 -3.10 -36.63 2.84
N MET A 448 -2.81 -37.53 3.79
CA MET A 448 -3.76 -37.91 4.84
C MET A 448 -3.89 -36.87 5.96
N ILE A 449 -2.90 -35.98 6.10
CA ILE A 449 -2.92 -34.89 7.09
C ILE A 449 -3.61 -33.65 6.52
N GLU A 450 -3.48 -33.40 5.22
CA GLU A 450 -4.15 -32.26 4.55
C GLU A 450 -5.61 -32.52 4.16
N SER A 451 -6.04 -33.78 4.08
CA SER A 451 -7.43 -34.17 3.80
C SER A 451 -8.32 -34.02 5.03
#